data_AF-A0A821TB09-F1
#
_entry.id   AF-A0A821TB09-F1
#
_cell.length_a   1.000
_cell.length_b   1.000
_cell.length_c   1.000
_cell.angle_alpha   90.00
_cell.angle_beta   90.00
_cell.angle_gamma   90.00
#
_symmetry.space_group_name_H-M   'P 1'
#
loop_
_entity.id
_entity.type
_entity.pdbx_description
1 polymer ?
#
loop_
_entity_poly.entity_id
_entity_poly.type
_entity_poly.pdbx_seq_one_letter_code
_entity_poly.pdbx_strand_id
1 'polypeptide(L)' 'NLALSVTGNVIYALVDGNSNIPYRDPKLTRLLQNSLGGNSKTIMIATLGPTDYNYEESLTTLR' A
#
# COMPACT_ATOMS: atom_id res chain seq x y z
N ASN A 1 11.61 -6.31 -1.09
CA ASN A 1 10.49 -5.35 -0.96
C ASN A 1 9.10 -5.95 -1.21
N LEU A 2 8.90 -7.26 -1.02
CA LEU A 2 7.64 -7.93 -1.37
C LEU A 2 6.42 -7.37 -0.60
N ALA A 3 6.58 -7.13 0.71
CA ALA A 3 5.47 -6.66 1.55
C ALA A 3 4.93 -5.28 1.13
N LEU A 4 5.82 -4.34 0.79
CA LEU A 4 5.44 -3.01 0.32
C LEU A 4 4.73 -3.08 -1.04
N SER A 5 5.22 -3.90 -1.96
CA SER A 5 4.58 -4.11 -3.27
C SER A 5 3.18 -4.74 -3.14
N VAL A 6 3.00 -5.72 -2.24
CA VAL A 6 1.67 -6.31 -2.01
C VAL A 6 0.73 -5.32 -1.33
N THR A 7 1.21 -4.47 -0.42
CA THR A 7 0.39 -3.39 0.15
C THR A 7 -0.09 -2.41 -0.94
N GLY A 8 0.77 -2.04 -1.89
CA GLY A 8 0.37 -1.24 -3.06
C GLY A 8 -0.71 -1.93 -3.90
N ASN A 9 -0.56 -3.24 -4.18
CA ASN A 9 -1.56 -4.01 -4.93
C ASN A 9 -2.91 -4.11 -4.19
N VAL A 10 -2.90 -4.19 -2.86
CA VAL A 10 -4.12 -4.20 -2.03
C VAL A 10 -4.84 -2.85 -2.11
N ILE A 11 -4.11 -1.74 -2.03
CA ILE A 11 -4.68 -0.39 -2.16
C ILE A 11 -5.26 -0.20 -3.57
N TYR A 12 -4.52 -0.61 -4.60
CA TYR A 12 -4.99 -0.53 -5.98
C TYR A 12 -6.28 -1.35 -6.20
N ALA A 13 -6.32 -2.59 -5.72
CA ALA A 13 -7.51 -3.44 -5.83
C ALA A 13 -8.72 -2.88 -5.07
N LEU A 14 -8.50 -2.18 -3.95
CA LEU A 14 -9.54 -1.46 -3.21
C LEU A 14 -10.09 -0.27 -3.98
N VAL A 15 -9.22 0.53 -4.60
CA VAL A 15 -9.62 1.68 -5.43
C VAL A 15 -10.39 1.23 -6.66
N ASP A 16 -9.97 0.13 -7.29
CA ASP A 16 -10.63 -0.48 -8.45
C ASP A 16 -11.95 -1.20 -8.11
N GLY A 17 -12.28 -1.33 -6.81
CA GLY A 17 -13.51 -1.97 -6.35
C GLY A 17 -13.55 -3.48 -6.60
N ASN A 18 -12.39 -4.13 -6.70
CA ASN A 18 -12.31 -5.56 -6.98
C ASN A 18 -12.85 -6.39 -5.80
N SER A 19 -13.62 -7.43 -6.09
CA SER A 19 -14.23 -8.30 -5.07
C SER A 19 -13.21 -9.20 -4.36
N ASN A 20 -12.06 -9.47 -4.98
CA ASN A 20 -11.01 -10.30 -4.41
C ASN A 20 -9.74 -9.51 -4.12
N ILE A 21 -9.64 -8.97 -2.91
CA ILE A 21 -8.48 -8.19 -2.47
C ILE A 21 -7.41 -9.15 -1.89
N PRO A 22 -6.16 -9.11 -2.37
CA PRO A 22 -5.12 -10.09 -2.03
C PRO A 22 -4.50 -9.85 -0.64
N TYR A 23 -5.27 -10.07 0.44
CA TYR A 23 -4.78 -9.96 1.81
C TYR A 23 -3.98 -11.19 2.30
N ARG A 24 -3.98 -12.29 1.53
CA ARG A 24 -3.55 -13.62 2.00
C ARG A 24 -2.08 -13.71 2.39
N ASP A 25 -1.19 -13.10 1.62
CA ASP A 25 0.23 -13.08 1.91
C ASP A 25 0.88 -11.82 1.34
N PRO A 26 1.79 -11.18 2.10
CA PRO A 26 2.39 -11.60 3.37
C PRO A 26 1.56 -11.26 4.63
N LYS A 27 1.88 -11.87 5.79
CA LYS A 27 1.18 -11.66 7.09
C LYS A 27 0.82 -10.20 7.43
N LEU A 28 1.65 -9.24 6.99
CA LEU A 28 1.40 -7.80 7.15
C LEU A 28 0.08 -7.35 6.51
N THR A 29 -0.23 -7.78 5.28
CA THR A 29 -1.47 -7.38 4.59
C THR A 29 -2.70 -7.96 5.26
N ARG A 30 -2.56 -9.12 5.92
CA ARG A 30 -3.64 -9.75 6.69
C ARG A 30 -3.99 -8.95 7.95
N LEU A 31 -2.99 -8.36 8.61
CA LEU A 31 -3.23 -7.44 9.74
C LEU A 31 -3.86 -6.14 9.26
N LEU A 32 -3.44 -5.65 8.08
CA LEU A 32 -3.94 -4.41 7.49
C LEU A 32 -5.32 -4.56 6.83
N GLN A 33 -5.89 -5.75 6.72
CA GLN A 33 -7.21 -5.97 6.12
C GLN A 33 -8.30 -5.13 6.79
N ASN A 34 -8.33 -5.10 8.12
CA ASN A 34 -9.27 -4.27 8.87
C ASN A 34 -9.01 -2.77 8.71
N SER A 35 -7.75 -2.38 8.44
CA SER A 35 -7.35 -0.99 8.28
C SER A 35 -7.64 -0.45 6.86
N LEU A 36 -7.29 -1.21 5.82
CA LEU A 36 -7.34 -0.74 4.43
C LEU A 36 -8.69 -1.00 3.75
N GLY A 37 -9.40 -2.08 4.09
CA GLY A 37 -10.71 -2.42 3.50
C GLY A 37 -11.83 -2.64 4.51
N GLY A 38 -11.56 -2.43 5.80
CA GLY A 38 -12.52 -2.57 6.89
C GLY A 38 -13.08 -1.25 7.38
N ASN A 39 -13.69 -1.28 8.57
CA ASN A 39 -14.31 -0.11 9.20
C ASN A 39 -13.32 0.65 10.10
N SER A 40 -12.16 1.02 9.56
CA SER A 40 -11.14 1.77 10.29
C SER A 40 -10.77 3.05 9.56
N LYS A 41 -10.46 4.10 10.31
CA LYS A 41 -9.81 5.30 9.75
C LYS A 41 -8.32 5.02 9.68
N THR A 42 -7.80 4.96 8.46
CA THR A 42 -6.38 4.68 8.21
C THR A 42 -5.71 5.94 7.66
N ILE A 43 -4.55 6.28 8.24
CA ILE A 43 -3.67 7.35 7.77
C ILE A 43 -2.40 6.69 7.23
N MET A 44 -1.96 7.13 6.06
CA MET A 44 -0.69 6.72 5.45
C MET A 44 0.31 7.87 5.51
N ILE A 45 1.55 7.58 5.90
CA ILE A 45 2.65 8.54 5.94
C ILE A 45 3.67 8.15 4.87
N ALA A 46 3.94 9.04 3.93
CA ALA A 46 4.97 8.87 2.90
C ALA A 46 6.24 9.64 3.30
N THR A 47 7.36 8.93 3.44
CA THR A 47 8.67 9.52 3.73
C THR A 47 9.47 9.62 2.44
N LEU A 48 9.66 10.84 1.92
CA LEU A 48 10.36 11.10 0.67
C LEU A 48 11.75 11.70 0.94
N GLY A 49 12.74 11.31 0.14
CA GLY A 49 14.08 11.89 0.17
C GLY A 49 14.19 13.02 -0.87
N PRO A 50 14.78 14.19 -0.54
CA PRO A 50 14.88 15.31 -1.46
C PRO A 50 15.99 15.15 -2.52
N THR A 51 16.75 14.05 -2.49
CA THR A 51 17.91 13.84 -3.33
C THR A 51 17.55 13.30 -4.72
N ASP A 52 18.26 13.74 -5.75
CA ASP A 52 17.98 13.39 -7.15
C ASP A 52 17.95 11.87 -7.41
N TYR A 53 18.84 11.10 -6.76
CA TYR A 53 18.88 9.64 -6.90
C TYR A 53 17.65 8.94 -6.31
N ASN A 54 16.90 9.60 -5.41
CA ASN A 54 15.64 9.09 -4.84
C ASN A 54 14.41 9.57 -5.60
N TYR A 55 14.56 10.33 -6.69
CA TYR A 55 13.43 10.91 -7.42
C TYR A 55 12.44 9.85 -7.92
N GLU A 56 12.94 8.79 -8.56
CA GLU A 56 12.11 7.71 -9.10
C GLU A 56 11.34 6.94 -8.00
N GLU A 57 11.99 6.65 -6.88
CA GLU A 57 11.33 5.98 -5.74
C GLU A 57 10.32 6.90 -5.03
N SER A 58 10.63 8.20 -4.94
CA SER A 58 9.73 9.19 -4.35
C SER A 58 8.47 9.36 -5.20
N LEU A 59 8.63 9.38 -6.53
CA LEU A 59 7.52 9.46 -7.47
C LEU A 59 6.68 8.18 -7.46
N THR A 60 7.32 7.02 -7.29
CA THR A 60 6.62 5.74 -7.10
C THR A 60 5.82 5.70 -5.79
N THR A 61 6.29 6.37 -4.73
CA THR A 61 5.59 6.43 -3.43
C THR A 61 4.38 7.37 -3.46
N LEU A 62 4.38 8.37 -4.35
CA LEU A 62 3.28 9.34 -4.52
C LEU A 62 2.17 8.89 -5.49
N ARG A 63 2.43 7.85 -6.29
CA ARG A 63 1.46 7.27 -7.23
C ARG A 63 0.57 6.25 -6.54
#